data_AF-A0AAW6Y1T2-F1
#
_entry.id   AF-A0AAW6Y1T2-F1
#
_cell.length_a   1.000
_cell.length_b   1.000
_cell.length_c   1.000
_cell.angle_alpha   90.00
_cell.angle_beta   90.00
_cell.angle_gamma   90.00
#
_symmetry.space_group_name_H-M   'P 1'
#
loop_
_entity.id
_entity.type
_entity.pdbx_description
1 polymer ?
#
loop_
_entity_poly.entity_id
_entity_poly.type
_entity_poly.pdbx_seq_one_letter_code
_entity_poly.pdbx_strand_id
1 'polypeptide(L)'
;YLVEEIAGKEAHITSLTPAGTEPHDLELATKDLVQLHKADLVLYQKGFQPAVDEAIRQAEPKTALDISTAVALVPTTAHEGEHALVGISKAHEHAE
;
A
#
# COMPACT_ATOMS: atom_id res chain seq x y z
N TYR A 1 -6.16 8.06 -12.63
CA TYR A 1 -7.35 8.91 -12.84
C TYR A 1 -7.16 10.34 -12.32
N LEU A 2 -7.38 10.66 -11.03
CA LEU A 2 -7.40 12.06 -10.56
C LEU A 2 -6.13 12.88 -10.91
N VAL A 3 -4.96 12.27 -10.73
CA VAL A 3 -3.68 12.92 -11.05
C VAL A 3 -3.56 13.21 -12.54
N GLU A 4 -4.05 12.31 -13.40
CA GLU A 4 -4.04 12.48 -14.85
C GLU A 4 -5.00 13.60 -15.29
N GLU A 5 -6.18 13.69 -14.67
CA GLU A 5 -7.15 14.76 -14.94
C GLU A 5 -6.60 16.15 -14.57
N ILE A 6 -5.87 16.25 -13.44
CA ILE A 6 -5.29 17.52 -12.98
C ILE A 6 -4.05 17.90 -13.79
N ALA A 7 -3.13 16.96 -14.01
CA ALA A 7 -1.85 17.24 -14.65
C ALA A 7 -1.93 17.28 -16.19
N GLY A 8 -2.95 16.65 -16.78
CA GLY A 8 -3.11 16.57 -18.22
C GLY A 8 -1.87 16.00 -18.91
N LYS A 9 -1.32 16.76 -19.87
CA LYS A 9 -0.12 16.38 -20.65
C LYS A 9 1.19 16.93 -20.08
N GLU A 10 1.12 17.72 -19.01
CA GLU A 10 2.27 18.42 -18.43
C GLU A 10 3.14 17.52 -17.54
N ALA A 11 2.66 16.31 -17.21
CA ALA A 11 3.39 15.36 -16.40
C ALA A 11 3.29 13.93 -16.95
N HIS A 12 4.34 13.15 -16.69
CA HIS A 12 4.33 11.70 -16.93
C HIS A 12 3.81 11.00 -15.68
N ILE A 13 2.65 10.36 -15.79
CA ILE A 13 1.99 9.69 -14.66
C ILE A 13 2.16 8.17 -14.77
N THR A 14 2.60 7.55 -13.67
CA THR A 14 2.69 6.09 -13.53
C THR A 14 1.90 5.69 -12.29
N SER A 15 0.96 4.74 -12.43
CA SER A 15 0.23 4.17 -11.30
C SER A 15 0.95 2.95 -10.74
N LEU A 16 1.14 2.90 -9.42
CA LEU A 16 1.68 1.72 -8.73
C LEU A 16 0.66 0.58 -8.60
N THR A 17 -0.63 0.92 -8.59
CA THR A 17 -1.74 -0.06 -8.58
C THR A 17 -2.39 -0.05 -9.96
N PRO A 18 -2.10 -1.04 -10.82
CA PRO A 18 -2.80 -1.18 -12.10
C PRO A 18 -4.30 -1.42 -11.87
N ALA A 19 -5.12 -1.04 -12.85
CA ALA A 19 -6.55 -1.31 -12.78
C ALA A 19 -6.83 -2.83 -12.72
N GLY A 20 -7.73 -3.25 -11.84
CA GLY A 20 -8.16 -4.65 -11.70
C GLY A 20 -7.33 -5.52 -10.76
N THR A 21 -6.32 -4.97 -10.08
CA THR A 21 -5.56 -5.66 -9.03
C THR A 21 -6.18 -5.38 -7.66
N GLU A 22 -6.29 -6.40 -6.81
CA GLU A 22 -6.70 -6.22 -5.41
C GLU A 22 -5.65 -5.35 -4.69
N PRO A 23 -6.00 -4.18 -4.14
CA PRO A 23 -4.99 -3.21 -3.71
C PRO A 23 -4.19 -3.64 -2.47
N HIS A 24 -4.69 -4.61 -1.72
CA HIS A 24 -4.02 -5.12 -0.52
C HIS A 24 -2.99 -6.23 -0.80
N ASP A 25 -3.02 -6.81 -1.99
CA ASP A 25 -2.06 -7.83 -2.44
C ASP A 25 -0.94 -7.22 -3.31
N LEU A 26 -0.78 -5.89 -3.29
CA LEU A 26 0.25 -5.22 -4.04
C LEU A 26 1.64 -5.61 -3.52
N GLU A 27 2.37 -6.38 -4.33
CA GLU A 27 3.78 -6.66 -4.13
C GLU A 27 4.63 -5.78 -5.05
N LEU A 28 5.47 -4.92 -4.46
CA LEU A 28 6.35 -4.01 -5.19
C LEU A 28 7.72 -4.65 -5.39
N ALA A 29 8.16 -4.72 -6.65
CA ALA A 29 9.45 -5.28 -7.00
C ALA A 29 10.57 -4.23 -6.90
N THR A 30 11.83 -4.67 -6.93
CA THR A 30 13.00 -3.78 -6.89
C THR A 30 12.96 -2.70 -7.97
N LYS A 31 12.46 -3.03 -9.16
CA LYS A 31 12.31 -2.06 -10.27
C LYS A 31 11.37 -0.90 -9.88
N ASP A 32 10.35 -1.16 -9.07
CA ASP A 32 9.35 -0.18 -8.66
C ASP A 32 9.97 0.76 -7.60
N LEU A 33 10.80 0.25 -6.70
CA LEU A 33 11.60 1.06 -5.77
C LEU A 33 12.56 2.00 -6.51
N VAL A 34 13.22 1.51 -7.58
CA VAL A 34 14.09 2.35 -8.41
C VAL A 34 13.29 3.44 -9.13
N GLN A 35 12.07 3.15 -9.58
CA GLN A 35 11.19 4.15 -10.20
C GLN A 35 10.73 5.18 -9.18
N LEU A 36 10.32 4.75 -7.99
CA LEU A 36 9.95 5.62 -6.87
C LEU A 36 11.10 6.57 -6.52
N HIS A 37 12.31 6.07 -6.34
CA HIS A 37 13.48 6.89 -6.02
C HIS A 37 13.74 7.98 -7.08
N LYS A 38 13.51 7.68 -8.35
CA LYS A 38 13.70 8.60 -9.47
C LYS A 38 12.55 9.60 -9.66
N ALA A 39 11.38 9.32 -9.10
CA ALA A 39 10.21 10.18 -9.24
C ALA A 39 10.45 11.54 -8.59
N ASP A 40 10.00 12.60 -9.27
CA ASP A 40 10.02 13.95 -8.71
C ASP A 40 8.96 14.14 -7.63
N LEU A 41 7.83 13.42 -7.74
CA LEU A 41 6.74 13.42 -6.77
C LEU A 41 6.07 12.04 -6.71
N VAL A 42 5.88 11.53 -5.49
CA VAL A 42 5.06 10.36 -5.20
C VAL A 42 3.82 10.80 -4.41
N LEU A 43 2.64 10.49 -4.92
CA LEU A 43 1.36 10.71 -4.26
C LEU A 43 0.85 9.40 -3.67
N TYR A 44 0.53 9.40 -2.38
CA TYR A 44 0.06 8.20 -1.67
C TYR A 44 -0.83 8.56 -0.48
N GLN A 45 -1.52 7.57 0.09
CA GLN A 45 -2.23 7.71 1.36
C GLN A 45 -1.52 6.88 2.41
N LYS A 46 -0.98 7.54 3.44
CA LYS A 46 -0.27 6.86 4.52
C LYS A 46 -1.21 5.97 5.33
N GLY A 47 -0.75 4.79 5.72
CA GLY A 47 -1.49 3.85 6.55
C GLY A 47 -2.60 3.08 5.82
N PHE A 48 -2.73 3.25 4.50
CA PHE A 48 -3.72 2.52 3.70
C PHE A 48 -3.21 1.16 3.22
N GLN A 49 -1.98 1.12 2.69
CA GLN A 49 -1.34 -0.07 2.16
C GLN A 49 0.07 -0.20 2.73
N PRO A 50 0.34 -1.19 3.61
CA PRO A 50 1.64 -1.35 4.24
C PRO A 50 2.80 -1.48 3.25
N ALA A 51 2.59 -2.17 2.12
CA ALA A 51 3.61 -2.34 1.09
C ALA A 51 4.04 -1.02 0.44
N VAL A 52 3.10 -0.08 0.22
CA VAL A 52 3.39 1.25 -0.34
C VAL A 52 4.12 2.11 0.68
N ASP A 53 3.69 2.08 1.95
CA ASP A 53 4.35 2.81 3.03
C ASP A 53 5.82 2.36 3.21
N GLU A 54 6.06 1.05 3.16
CA GLU A 54 7.42 0.51 3.21
C GLU A 54 8.23 0.90 1.97
N ALA A 55 7.65 0.79 0.77
CA ALA A 55 8.33 1.12 -0.47
C ALA A 55 8.75 2.59 -0.54
N ILE A 56 7.91 3.52 -0.06
CA ILE A 56 8.26 4.94 0.02
C ILE A 56 9.40 5.17 1.00
N ARG A 57 9.37 4.50 2.16
CA ARG A 57 10.46 4.56 3.14
C ARG A 57 11.78 4.02 2.59
N GLN A 58 11.75 2.94 1.81
CA GLN A 58 12.95 2.32 1.24
C GLN A 58 13.49 3.08 0.03
N ALA A 59 12.60 3.57 -0.83
CA ALA A 59 12.98 4.24 -2.07
C ALA A 59 13.45 5.68 -1.85
N GLU A 60 13.04 6.32 -0.74
CA GLU A 60 13.40 7.70 -0.42
C GLU A 60 13.25 8.65 -1.63
N PRO A 61 12.03 8.79 -2.20
CA PRO A 61 11.79 9.66 -3.34
C PRO A 61 12.11 11.12 -3.01
N LYS A 62 12.39 11.94 -4.03
CA LYS A 62 12.69 13.37 -3.84
C LYS A 62 11.57 14.11 -3.09
N THR A 63 10.33 13.76 -3.37
CA THR A 63 9.16 14.30 -2.67
C THR A 63 8.10 13.21 -2.57
N ALA A 64 7.60 12.99 -1.36
CA ALA A 64 6.44 12.15 -1.09
C ALA A 64 5.36 13.00 -0.43
N LEU A 65 4.15 12.99 -0.99
CA LEU A 65 3.01 13.72 -0.46
C LEU A 65 1.92 12.73 -0.05
N ASP A 66 1.66 12.70 1.25
CA ASP A 66 0.53 11.99 1.86
C ASP A 66 -0.75 12.80 1.66
N ILE A 67 -1.62 12.34 0.76
CA ILE A 67 -2.86 13.03 0.40
C ILE A 67 -3.87 13.06 1.55
N SER A 68 -3.71 12.21 2.57
CA SER A 68 -4.59 12.23 3.74
C SER A 68 -4.48 13.54 4.53
N THR A 69 -3.34 14.22 4.42
CA THR A 69 -3.12 15.51 5.09
C THR A 69 -3.96 16.65 4.49
N ALA A 70 -4.50 16.46 3.28
CA ALA A 70 -5.32 17.44 2.58
C ALA A 70 -6.83 17.29 2.84
N VAL A 71 -7.26 16.21 3.52
CA VAL A 71 -8.67 15.88 3.73
C VAL A 71 -8.95 15.46 5.17
N ALA A 72 -10.19 15.67 5.63
CA ALA A 72 -10.63 15.12 6.90
C ALA A 72 -10.97 13.63 6.71
N LEU A 73 -10.16 12.73 7.28
CA LEU A 73 -10.46 11.30 7.27
C LEU A 73 -11.63 10.96 8.19
N VAL A 74 -12.48 10.05 7.74
CA VAL A 74 -13.55 9.48 8.56
C VAL A 74 -12.98 8.29 9.34
N PRO A 75 -13.16 8.21 10.67
CA PRO A 75 -12.73 7.05 11.44
C PRO A 75 -13.42 5.79 10.95
N THR A 76 -12.65 4.71 10.80
CA THR A 76 -13.23 3.37 10.60
C THR A 76 -13.70 2.85 11.97
N THR A 77 -14.87 2.21 12.03
CA THR A 77 -15.22 1.39 13.20
C THR A 77 -14.38 0.12 13.10
N ALA A 78 -13.32 0.02 13.90
CA ALA A 78 -12.50 -1.19 13.97
C ALA A 78 -13.39 -2.41 14.30
N HIS A 79 -13.29 -3.49 13.52
CA HIS A 79 -13.54 -4.83 14.06
C HIS A 79 -12.29 -5.18 14.88
N GLU A 80 -12.37 -4.95 16.19
CA GLU A 80 -11.39 -5.46 17.16
C GLU A 80 -11.68 -6.96 17.40
N GLY A 81 -10.70 -7.83 17.08
CA GLY A 81 -10.76 -9.30 17.22
C GLY A 81 -11.27 -9.98 15.95
N GLU A 82 -10.61 -10.95 15.32
CA GLU A 82 -10.05 -12.18 15.91
C GLU A 82 -8.88 -12.69 15.05
N HIS A 83 -7.64 -12.42 15.44
CA HIS A 83 -6.50 -13.30 15.10
C HIS A 83 -6.14 -14.10 16.35
N ALA A 84 -7.08 -14.93 16.82
CA ALA A 84 -6.77 -15.95 17.80
C ALA A 84 -5.97 -17.04 17.09
N LEU A 85 -4.70 -17.12 17.46
CA LEU A 85 -3.80 -18.22 17.15
C LEU A 85 -4.51 -19.53 17.56
N VAL A 86 -4.94 -20.34 16.59
CA VAL A 86 -5.36 -21.71 16.88
C VAL A 86 -4.10 -22.51 17.16
N GLY A 87 -3.71 -22.52 18.43
CA GLY A 87 -2.78 -23.49 18.97
C GLY A 87 -3.43 -24.88 18.90
N ILE A 88 -3.18 -25.62 17.83
CA ILE A 88 -3.34 -27.07 17.84
C ILE A 88 -2.15 -27.70 18.56
N SER A 89 -2.26 -27.74 19.89
CA SER A 89 -1.58 -28.74 20.70
C SER A 89 -2.63 -29.62 21.37
N LYS A 90 -2.82 -30.84 20.85
CA LYS A 90 -2.50 -32.10 21.55
C LYS A 90 -3.31 -33.30 21.01
N ALA A 91 -2.55 -34.31 20.57
CA ALA A 91 -2.74 -35.76 20.55
C ALA A 91 -4.15 -36.38 20.60
N HIS A 92 -4.39 -37.28 19.64
CA HIS A 92 -5.11 -38.53 19.90
C HIS A 92 -4.48 -39.66 19.06
N GLU A 93 -3.86 -40.63 19.73
CA GLU A 93 -3.53 -41.95 19.18
C GLU A 93 -4.83 -42.69 18.86
N HIS A 94 -4.87 -43.50 17.79
CA HIS A 94 -5.56 -44.80 17.77
C HIS A 94 -5.07 -45.59 16.56
N ALA A 95 -4.70 -46.85 16.83
CA ALA A 95 -4.18 -47.84 15.89
C ALA A 95 -5.27 -48.44 15.00
N GLU A 96 -4.90 -48.82 13.77
CA GLU A 96 -4.93 -50.22 13.27
C GLU A 96 -3.92 -50.38 12.13
#